data_AF-A0A1I6IC95-F1
#
_entry.id   AF-A0A1I6IC95-F1
#
_cell.length_a   1.000
_cell.length_b   1.000
_cell.length_c   1.000
_cell.angle_alpha   90.00
_cell.angle_beta   90.00
_cell.angle_gamma   90.00
#
_symmetry.space_group_name_H-M   'P 1'
#
loop_
_entity.id
_entity.type
_entity.pdbx_description
1 polymer ?
#
loop_
_entity_poly.entity_id
_entity_poly.type
_entity_poly.pdbx_seq_one_letter_code
_entity_poly.pdbx_strand_id
1 'polypeptide(L)'
;MKSITVEELEKISAEHRTVVDIRKTEDFAGGTIPGAVNIPAEEFRDRKNEISREYPVYLLGYTGQTSAGFTDQLQSDGYDAFNIDGGWRSWLRLALKRETGSDEKQELHARTAAIEKSIITTYRRSVWRPFTKAVHDFELIKKGDKIAVCISGGKDSMLLAKLMQELQKHGKVHFDLVFLCMNPGYNEENWSIVQNNARILGIPLTSFDSEIFDVVADIPKSPCYLCARMRRGYLYSRAKELGCNKIALGHHFDDVVETVLMGMLFAGKFETMMPKLHSKNFEGMELIRPMYFVHEHDVKAWRDYNHLHFIQCACRFTENCATADNGKESRRADMKALVEELRKKDPNVDRNIFHATTNVSLKTMIGYHTDEWEYSFLDDYDEKDAVKPGFSVRRDAVEEIRKAAVRKQADPGEG
;
A
#
# COMPACT_ATOMS: atom_id res chain seq x y z
N MET A 1 -43.98 -24.90 -4.67
CA MET A 1 -43.00 -24.89 -5.75
C MET A 1 -41.60 -25.25 -5.25
N LYS A 2 -40.90 -26.17 -5.92
CA LYS A 2 -39.46 -26.39 -5.71
C LYS A 2 -38.68 -25.38 -6.57
N SER A 3 -37.59 -24.82 -6.07
CA SER A 3 -36.73 -23.93 -6.83
C SER A 3 -35.25 -24.28 -6.66
N ILE A 4 -34.42 -23.74 -7.55
CA ILE A 4 -32.96 -23.92 -7.54
C ILE A 4 -32.30 -22.63 -8.03
N THR A 5 -31.14 -22.29 -7.48
CA THR A 5 -30.32 -21.19 -8.00
C THR A 5 -29.58 -21.60 -9.28
N VAL A 6 -29.13 -20.62 -10.07
CA VAL A 6 -28.33 -20.90 -11.28
C VAL A 6 -27.00 -21.55 -10.93
N GLU A 7 -26.38 -21.20 -9.80
CA GLU A 7 -25.12 -21.79 -9.32
C GLU A 7 -25.27 -23.26 -8.87
N GLU A 8 -26.42 -23.62 -8.30
CA GLU A 8 -26.72 -25.01 -7.93
C GLU A 8 -27.06 -25.85 -9.16
N LEU A 9 -27.81 -25.30 -10.12
CA LEU A 9 -28.16 -25.96 -11.37
C LEU A 9 -26.90 -26.42 -12.12
N GLU A 10 -25.83 -25.63 -12.10
CA GLU A 10 -24.56 -25.96 -12.77
C GLU A 10 -23.77 -27.12 -12.17
N LYS A 11 -24.02 -27.43 -10.90
CA LYS A 11 -23.41 -28.60 -10.25
C LYS A 11 -24.05 -29.90 -10.72
N ILE A 12 -25.20 -29.81 -11.40
CA ILE A 12 -25.92 -30.95 -11.97
C ILE A 12 -25.42 -31.18 -13.40
N SER A 13 -25.01 -32.42 -13.69
CA SER A 13 -24.56 -32.83 -15.02
C SER A 13 -25.63 -32.53 -16.08
N ALA A 14 -25.20 -32.00 -17.23
CA ALA A 14 -26.08 -31.67 -18.35
C ALA A 14 -26.82 -32.91 -18.90
N GLU A 15 -26.25 -34.10 -18.75
CA GLU A 15 -26.85 -35.38 -19.18
C GLU A 15 -27.96 -35.86 -18.23
N HIS A 16 -28.03 -35.31 -17.01
CA HIS A 16 -28.96 -35.73 -15.96
C HIS A 16 -29.99 -34.63 -15.62
N ARG A 17 -30.22 -33.69 -16.53
CA ARG A 17 -31.18 -32.60 -16.35
C ARG A 17 -31.84 -32.22 -17.67
N THR A 18 -33.09 -31.77 -17.60
CA THR A 18 -33.77 -31.15 -18.74
C THR A 18 -34.02 -29.68 -18.43
N VAL A 19 -33.45 -28.75 -19.19
CA VAL A 19 -33.75 -27.32 -19.05
C VAL A 19 -34.77 -26.91 -20.10
N VAL A 20 -35.89 -26.33 -19.68
CA VAL A 20 -36.95 -25.86 -20.58
C VAL A 20 -37.05 -24.34 -20.46
N ASP A 21 -36.75 -23.64 -21.56
CA ASP A 21 -36.81 -22.18 -21.64
C ASP A 21 -38.18 -21.76 -22.17
N ILE A 22 -38.95 -21.08 -21.33
CA ILE A 22 -40.31 -20.64 -21.64
C ILE A 22 -40.39 -19.21 -22.18
N ARG A 23 -39.24 -18.57 -22.40
CA ARG A 23 -39.20 -17.26 -23.07
C ARG A 23 -39.63 -17.39 -24.53
N LYS A 24 -39.95 -16.25 -25.13
CA LYS A 24 -40.29 -16.17 -26.55
C LYS A 24 -39.16 -16.76 -27.41
N THR A 25 -39.53 -17.35 -28.54
CA THR A 25 -38.59 -18.01 -29.47
C THR A 25 -37.47 -17.06 -29.91
N GLU A 26 -37.77 -15.77 -30.10
CA GLU A 26 -36.79 -14.76 -30.46
C GLU A 26 -35.75 -14.52 -29.35
N ASP A 27 -36.20 -14.47 -28.09
CA ASP A 27 -35.32 -14.26 -26.93
C ASP A 27 -34.46 -15.49 -26.61
N PHE A 28 -34.98 -16.68 -26.92
CA PHE A 28 -34.21 -17.93 -26.86
C PHE A 28 -33.12 -17.98 -27.94
N ALA A 29 -33.45 -17.58 -29.17
CA ALA A 29 -32.48 -17.50 -30.27
C ALA A 29 -31.33 -16.51 -29.97
N GLY A 30 -31.60 -15.48 -29.18
CA GLY A 30 -30.59 -14.54 -28.66
C GLY A 30 -29.64 -15.12 -27.60
N GLY A 31 -29.83 -16.36 -27.17
CA GLY A 31 -29.00 -17.06 -26.19
C GLY A 31 -29.79 -17.62 -25.02
N THR A 32 -29.36 -18.77 -24.50
CA THR A 32 -29.99 -19.48 -23.39
C THR A 32 -28.95 -20.31 -22.60
N ILE A 33 -29.40 -21.10 -21.62
CA ILE A 33 -28.58 -22.13 -20.98
C ILE A 33 -28.24 -23.20 -22.03
N PRO A 34 -26.96 -23.60 -22.19
CA PRO A 34 -26.57 -24.63 -23.16
C PRO A 34 -27.36 -25.93 -22.98
N GLY A 35 -27.92 -26.43 -24.09
CA GLY A 35 -28.75 -27.64 -24.11
C GLY A 35 -30.20 -27.44 -23.68
N ALA A 36 -30.64 -26.22 -23.38
CA ALA A 36 -32.05 -25.95 -23.08
C ALA A 36 -32.94 -26.12 -24.32
N VAL A 37 -34.16 -26.60 -24.10
CA VAL A 37 -35.21 -26.73 -25.12
C VAL A 37 -36.18 -25.56 -24.98
N ASN A 38 -36.53 -24.91 -26.09
CA ASN A 38 -37.49 -23.81 -26.08
C ASN A 38 -38.93 -24.30 -26.22
N ILE A 39 -39.75 -23.97 -25.23
CA ILE A 39 -41.21 -24.15 -25.27
C ILE A 39 -41.84 -22.85 -24.77
N PRO A 40 -42.13 -21.88 -25.67
CA PRO A 40 -42.64 -20.57 -25.27
C PRO A 40 -43.88 -20.66 -24.38
N ALA A 41 -44.01 -19.75 -23.42
CA ALA A 41 -45.11 -19.73 -22.45
C ALA A 41 -46.52 -19.80 -23.10
N GLU A 42 -46.68 -19.22 -24.30
CA GLU A 42 -47.94 -19.22 -25.06
C GLU A 42 -48.29 -20.62 -25.62
N GLU A 43 -47.27 -21.43 -25.95
CA GLU A 43 -47.42 -22.79 -26.49
C GLU A 43 -47.30 -23.88 -25.41
N PHE A 44 -46.92 -23.48 -24.19
CA PHE A 44 -46.54 -24.41 -23.13
C PHE A 44 -47.62 -25.43 -22.80
N ARG A 45 -48.90 -25.01 -22.81
CA ARG A 45 -50.02 -25.91 -22.49
C ARG A 45 -50.15 -27.07 -23.48
N ASP A 46 -49.90 -26.79 -24.75
CA ASP A 46 -50.08 -27.74 -25.85
C ASP A 46 -48.84 -28.62 -26.02
N ARG A 47 -47.66 -28.07 -25.72
CA ARG A 47 -46.36 -28.70 -25.94
C ARG A 47 -45.70 -29.30 -24.70
N LYS A 48 -46.27 -29.12 -23.49
CA LYS A 48 -45.71 -29.69 -22.25
C LYS A 48 -45.48 -31.20 -22.27
N ASN A 49 -46.20 -31.94 -23.11
CA ASN A 49 -46.05 -33.39 -23.25
C ASN A 49 -44.81 -33.80 -24.07
N GLU A 50 -44.13 -32.85 -24.71
CA GLU A 50 -42.84 -33.07 -25.38
C GLU A 50 -41.69 -33.22 -24.37
N ILE A 51 -41.89 -32.77 -23.12
CA ILE A 51 -40.87 -32.79 -22.08
C ILE A 51 -40.69 -34.22 -21.56
N SER A 52 -39.47 -34.75 -21.64
CA SER A 52 -39.13 -36.07 -21.08
C SER A 52 -39.29 -36.08 -19.55
N ARG A 53 -39.80 -37.20 -19.03
CA ARG A 53 -39.91 -37.48 -17.58
C ARG A 53 -38.71 -38.23 -17.00
N GLU A 54 -37.72 -38.54 -17.83
CA GLU A 54 -36.55 -39.34 -17.43
C GLU A 54 -35.67 -38.63 -16.40
N TYR A 55 -35.53 -37.31 -16.53
CA TYR A 55 -34.70 -36.46 -15.66
C TYR A 55 -35.50 -35.29 -15.09
N PRO A 56 -35.05 -34.69 -13.96
CA PRO A 56 -35.66 -33.49 -13.41
C PRO A 56 -35.70 -32.33 -14.42
N VAL A 57 -36.80 -31.60 -14.41
CA VAL A 57 -37.08 -30.50 -15.35
C VAL A 57 -36.86 -29.16 -14.68
N TYR A 58 -36.06 -28.30 -15.28
CA TYR A 58 -35.74 -26.97 -14.76
C TYR A 58 -36.28 -25.90 -15.69
N LEU A 59 -37.26 -25.12 -15.22
CA LEU A 59 -37.90 -24.09 -16.03
C LEU A 59 -37.19 -22.75 -15.94
N LEU A 60 -36.84 -22.20 -17.11
CA LEU A 60 -36.18 -20.93 -17.28
C LEU A 60 -37.17 -19.89 -17.85
N GLY A 61 -37.55 -18.91 -17.04
CA GLY A 61 -38.22 -17.69 -17.50
C GLY A 61 -37.26 -16.48 -17.53
N TYR A 62 -37.78 -15.28 -17.79
CA TYR A 62 -36.95 -14.06 -17.77
C TYR A 62 -36.36 -13.75 -16.38
N THR A 63 -37.20 -13.83 -15.34
CA THR A 63 -36.87 -13.42 -13.96
C THR A 63 -37.10 -14.52 -12.92
N GLY A 64 -37.51 -15.72 -13.34
CA GLY A 64 -37.95 -16.80 -12.45
C GLY A 64 -39.37 -16.63 -11.91
N GLN A 65 -39.99 -15.45 -12.01
CA GLN A 65 -41.39 -15.24 -11.62
C GLN A 65 -42.35 -15.81 -12.66
N THR A 66 -42.06 -15.61 -13.95
CA THR A 66 -42.91 -16.07 -15.05
C THR A 66 -42.97 -17.60 -15.11
N SER A 67 -41.86 -18.28 -14.83
CA SER A 67 -41.75 -19.74 -14.85
C SER A 67 -42.34 -20.42 -13.61
N ALA A 68 -42.65 -19.67 -12.55
CA ALA A 68 -43.14 -20.24 -11.31
C ALA A 68 -44.49 -20.96 -11.48
N GLY A 69 -45.46 -20.30 -12.12
CA GLY A 69 -46.78 -20.90 -12.37
C GLY A 69 -46.73 -22.15 -13.26
N PHE A 70 -45.86 -22.13 -14.28
CA PHE A 70 -45.64 -23.30 -15.14
C PHE A 70 -44.92 -24.45 -14.42
N THR A 71 -44.07 -24.13 -13.45
CA THR A 71 -43.42 -25.13 -12.57
C THR A 71 -44.46 -25.83 -11.71
N ASP A 72 -45.33 -25.09 -11.03
CA ASP A 72 -46.40 -25.69 -10.23
C ASP A 72 -47.36 -26.53 -11.07
N GLN A 73 -47.61 -26.13 -12.33
CA GLN A 73 -48.39 -26.91 -13.29
C GLN A 73 -47.71 -28.25 -13.62
N LEU A 74 -46.43 -28.25 -13.98
CA LEU A 74 -45.69 -29.49 -14.25
C LEU A 74 -45.60 -30.40 -13.02
N GLN A 75 -45.41 -29.83 -11.83
CA GLN A 75 -45.43 -30.60 -10.58
C GLN A 75 -46.78 -31.29 -10.35
N SER A 76 -47.88 -30.59 -10.62
CA SER A 76 -49.24 -31.14 -10.53
C SER A 76 -49.48 -32.25 -11.57
N ASP A 77 -48.84 -32.15 -12.74
CA ASP A 77 -48.86 -33.17 -13.80
C ASP A 77 -47.88 -34.36 -13.54
N GLY A 78 -47.21 -34.36 -12.38
CA GLY A 78 -46.34 -35.45 -11.91
C GLY A 78 -44.90 -35.40 -12.42
N TYR A 79 -44.42 -34.26 -12.91
CA TYR A 79 -43.01 -34.07 -13.24
C TYR A 79 -42.20 -33.70 -12.00
N ASP A 80 -40.94 -34.14 -11.91
CA ASP A 80 -39.99 -33.59 -10.94
C ASP A 80 -39.43 -32.26 -11.46
N ALA A 81 -40.25 -31.21 -11.35
CA ALA A 81 -39.96 -29.90 -11.91
C ALA A 81 -39.47 -28.89 -10.85
N PHE A 82 -38.57 -27.99 -11.25
CA PHE A 82 -37.98 -26.93 -10.44
C PHE A 82 -37.97 -25.60 -11.19
N ASN A 83 -38.20 -24.51 -10.47
CA ASN A 83 -38.06 -23.16 -11.01
C ASN A 83 -36.61 -22.68 -10.88
N ILE A 84 -36.05 -22.08 -11.93
CA ILE A 84 -34.72 -21.46 -11.86
C ILE A 84 -34.86 -20.04 -11.27
N ASP A 85 -34.33 -19.85 -10.07
CA ASP A 85 -34.44 -18.59 -9.34
C ASP A 85 -33.71 -17.46 -10.05
N GLY A 86 -34.43 -16.33 -10.21
CA GLY A 86 -33.93 -15.17 -10.94
C GLY A 86 -33.79 -15.36 -12.46
N GLY A 87 -34.15 -16.53 -13.00
CA GLY A 87 -34.30 -16.84 -14.43
C GLY A 87 -33.07 -16.54 -15.30
N TRP A 88 -33.33 -16.25 -16.58
CA TRP A 88 -32.31 -15.90 -17.57
C TRP A 88 -31.40 -14.76 -17.11
N ARG A 89 -31.93 -13.76 -16.40
CA ARG A 89 -31.11 -12.64 -15.89
C ARG A 89 -30.01 -13.10 -14.94
N SER A 90 -30.30 -14.08 -14.08
CA SER A 90 -29.32 -14.60 -13.13
C SER A 90 -28.28 -15.47 -13.83
N TRP A 91 -28.71 -16.27 -14.81
CA TRP A 91 -27.80 -17.01 -15.68
C TRP A 91 -26.88 -16.08 -16.47
N LEU A 92 -27.42 -15.05 -17.11
CA LEU A 92 -26.65 -14.07 -17.87
C LEU A 92 -25.64 -13.34 -16.98
N ARG A 93 -26.01 -12.97 -15.75
CA ARG A 93 -25.08 -12.37 -14.77
C ARG A 93 -23.96 -13.34 -14.39
N LEU A 94 -24.25 -14.62 -14.22
CA LEU A 94 -23.28 -15.66 -13.91
C LEU A 94 -22.34 -15.94 -15.10
N ALA A 95 -22.90 -16.00 -16.32
CA ALA A 95 -22.14 -16.13 -17.57
C ALA A 95 -21.23 -14.92 -17.81
N LEU A 96 -21.74 -13.70 -17.64
CA LEU A 96 -20.94 -12.47 -17.74
C LEU A 96 -19.83 -12.43 -16.68
N LYS A 97 -20.10 -12.83 -15.43
CA LYS A 97 -19.06 -12.95 -14.40
C LYS A 97 -17.94 -13.95 -14.76
N ARG A 98 -18.23 -14.95 -15.59
CA ARG A 98 -17.24 -15.94 -16.05
C ARG A 98 -16.38 -15.41 -17.18
N GLU A 99 -17.00 -14.71 -18.14
CA GLU A 99 -16.29 -14.05 -19.22
C GLU A 99 -15.45 -12.88 -18.69
N THR A 100 -15.97 -12.06 -17.77
CA THR A 100 -15.21 -10.94 -17.19
C THR A 100 -14.23 -11.37 -16.10
N GLY A 101 -14.46 -12.47 -15.38
CA GLY A 101 -13.64 -12.84 -14.21
C GLY A 101 -12.22 -13.33 -14.52
N SER A 102 -11.98 -13.92 -15.70
CA SER A 102 -10.64 -14.38 -16.10
C SER A 102 -9.83 -13.29 -16.81
N ASP A 103 -10.50 -12.48 -17.63
CA ASP A 103 -9.90 -11.36 -18.34
C ASP A 103 -9.57 -10.21 -17.39
N GLU A 104 -10.47 -9.86 -16.45
CA GLU A 104 -10.18 -8.83 -15.43
C GLU A 104 -9.00 -9.23 -14.54
N LYS A 105 -8.89 -10.51 -14.17
CA LYS A 105 -7.79 -10.99 -13.33
C LYS A 105 -6.47 -11.00 -14.09
N GLN A 106 -6.48 -11.41 -15.36
CA GLN A 106 -5.29 -11.36 -16.21
C GLN A 106 -4.88 -9.92 -16.52
N GLU A 107 -5.82 -9.03 -16.81
CA GLU A 107 -5.60 -7.61 -17.03
C GLU A 107 -5.05 -6.93 -15.76
N LEU A 108 -5.61 -7.25 -14.59
CA LEU A 108 -5.11 -6.79 -13.30
C LEU A 108 -3.68 -7.27 -13.04
N HIS A 109 -3.37 -8.54 -13.33
CA HIS A 109 -2.02 -9.08 -13.21
C HIS A 109 -1.05 -8.40 -14.19
N ALA A 110 -1.46 -8.19 -15.44
CA ALA A 110 -0.68 -7.48 -16.44
C ALA A 110 -0.42 -6.03 -16.03
N ARG A 111 -1.44 -5.34 -15.50
CA ARG A 111 -1.33 -4.00 -14.94
C ARG A 111 -0.38 -3.96 -13.75
N THR A 112 -0.51 -4.90 -12.82
CA THR A 112 0.40 -5.02 -11.65
C THR A 112 1.84 -5.20 -12.12
N ALA A 113 2.08 -6.11 -13.07
CA ALA A 113 3.40 -6.38 -13.61
C ALA A 113 3.99 -5.17 -14.38
N ALA A 114 3.15 -4.41 -15.09
CA ALA A 114 3.57 -3.17 -15.74
C ALA A 114 4.01 -2.10 -14.72
N ILE A 115 3.25 -1.96 -13.61
CA ILE A 115 3.60 -1.06 -12.51
C ILE A 115 4.92 -1.48 -11.86
N GLU A 116 5.10 -2.76 -11.55
CA GLU A 116 6.35 -3.33 -11.01
C GLU A 116 7.53 -3.06 -11.95
N LYS A 117 7.35 -3.34 -13.24
CA LYS A 117 8.37 -3.09 -14.26
C LYS A 117 8.74 -1.61 -14.34
N SER A 118 7.78 -0.69 -14.21
CA SER A 118 8.06 0.75 -14.24
C SER A 118 9.03 1.19 -13.14
N ILE A 119 8.99 0.56 -11.95
CA ILE A 119 9.89 0.86 -10.82
C ILE A 119 11.33 0.52 -11.18
N ILE A 120 11.56 -0.65 -11.77
CA ILE A 120 12.90 -1.15 -12.11
C ILE A 120 13.41 -0.70 -13.48
N THR A 121 12.59 -0.02 -14.29
CA THR A 121 12.96 0.51 -15.61
C THR A 121 12.85 2.03 -15.67
N THR A 122 11.66 2.58 -15.89
CA THR A 122 11.40 4.03 -16.00
C THR A 122 11.90 4.80 -14.78
N TYR A 123 11.56 4.33 -13.57
CA TYR A 123 11.92 4.95 -12.29
C TYR A 123 13.16 4.32 -11.64
N ARG A 124 13.97 3.59 -12.43
CA ARG A 124 15.13 2.87 -11.91
C ARG A 124 16.16 3.82 -11.29
N ARG A 125 16.37 4.98 -11.91
CA ARG A 125 17.37 5.96 -11.48
C ARG A 125 16.90 6.78 -10.28
N SER A 126 15.64 7.18 -10.25
CA SER A 126 15.14 8.15 -9.29
C SER A 126 14.39 7.55 -8.09
N VAL A 127 13.88 6.32 -8.21
CA VAL A 127 13.23 5.60 -7.12
C VAL A 127 14.03 4.36 -6.71
N TRP A 128 14.21 3.40 -7.62
CA TRP A 128 14.77 2.08 -7.28
C TRP A 128 16.22 2.15 -6.77
N ARG A 129 17.10 2.87 -7.47
CA ARG A 129 18.51 3.06 -7.06
C ARG A 129 18.62 3.77 -5.70
N PRO A 130 17.96 4.91 -5.45
CA PRO A 130 18.00 5.55 -4.14
C PRO A 130 17.43 4.69 -3.01
N PHE A 131 16.32 3.97 -3.25
CA PHE A 131 15.76 3.02 -2.28
C PHE A 131 16.76 1.90 -1.94
N THR A 132 17.29 1.20 -2.94
CA THR A 132 18.26 0.12 -2.71
C THR A 132 19.55 0.62 -2.06
N LYS A 133 20.00 1.83 -2.42
CA LYS A 133 21.12 2.52 -1.76
C LYS A 133 20.83 2.75 -0.27
N ALA A 134 19.66 3.27 0.09
CA ALA A 134 19.29 3.49 1.49
C ALA A 134 19.22 2.18 2.29
N VAL A 135 18.64 1.12 1.70
CA VAL A 135 18.59 -0.20 2.32
C VAL A 135 19.99 -0.74 2.62
N HIS A 136 20.93 -0.57 1.68
CA HIS A 136 22.31 -1.00 1.82
C HIS A 136 23.10 -0.13 2.82
N ASP A 137 23.16 1.18 2.58
CA ASP A 137 24.03 2.11 3.32
C ASP A 137 23.67 2.19 4.81
N PHE A 138 22.39 1.97 5.14
CA PHE A 138 21.92 1.99 6.53
C PHE A 138 21.67 0.61 7.11
N GLU A 139 22.01 -0.46 6.39
CA GLU A 139 21.79 -1.86 6.79
C GLU A 139 20.37 -2.08 7.35
N LEU A 140 19.36 -1.65 6.58
CA LEU A 140 17.97 -1.63 7.04
C LEU A 140 17.38 -3.04 7.18
N ILE A 141 17.87 -3.99 6.37
CA ILE A 141 17.34 -5.36 6.27
C ILE A 141 18.48 -6.36 6.45
N LYS A 142 18.22 -7.37 7.29
CA LYS A 142 19.10 -8.48 7.63
C LYS A 142 18.39 -9.80 7.34
N LYS A 143 19.17 -10.87 7.23
CA LYS A 143 18.66 -12.23 6.99
C LYS A 143 17.75 -12.64 8.16
N GLY A 144 16.56 -13.14 7.84
CA GLY A 144 15.57 -13.62 8.82
C GLY A 144 14.70 -12.53 9.42
N ASP A 145 14.81 -11.27 8.95
CA ASP A 145 13.87 -10.23 9.37
C ASP A 145 12.44 -10.58 8.92
N LYS A 146 11.48 -10.23 9.76
CA LYS A 146 10.05 -10.18 9.43
C LYS A 146 9.58 -8.74 9.58
N ILE A 147 9.26 -8.12 8.45
CA ILE A 147 9.08 -6.68 8.35
C ILE A 147 7.61 -6.36 8.09
N ALA A 148 7.01 -5.59 9.00
CA ALA A 148 5.70 -5.00 8.78
C ALA A 148 5.85 -3.72 7.93
N VAL A 149 5.25 -3.70 6.74
CA VAL A 149 5.15 -2.49 5.91
C VAL A 149 3.81 -1.82 6.23
N CYS A 150 3.86 -0.65 6.85
CA CYS A 150 2.63 0.07 7.26
C CYS A 150 2.03 0.83 6.09
N ILE A 151 0.79 0.49 5.73
CA ILE A 151 0.04 1.08 4.62
C ILE A 151 -0.97 2.09 5.16
N SER A 152 -0.78 3.36 4.80
CA SER A 152 -1.69 4.45 5.21
C SER A 152 -2.79 4.74 4.19
N GLY A 153 -2.73 4.11 3.01
CA GLY A 153 -3.59 4.43 1.86
C GLY A 153 -3.02 5.51 0.94
N GLY A 154 -1.97 6.20 1.37
CA GLY A 154 -1.28 7.24 0.59
C GLY A 154 -0.21 6.70 -0.35
N LYS A 155 0.15 7.53 -1.34
CA LYS A 155 1.13 7.24 -2.40
C LYS A 155 2.46 6.68 -1.89
N ASP A 156 2.99 7.27 -0.81
CA ASP A 156 4.34 6.94 -0.32
C ASP A 156 4.37 5.54 0.30
N SER A 157 3.37 5.21 1.12
CA SER A 157 3.25 3.87 1.74
C SER A 157 2.97 2.76 0.72
N MET A 158 2.20 3.07 -0.32
CA MET A 158 1.87 2.12 -1.39
C MET A 158 3.08 1.87 -2.31
N LEU A 159 3.85 2.92 -2.64
CA LEU A 159 5.11 2.76 -3.35
C LEU A 159 6.13 1.96 -2.51
N LEU A 160 6.27 2.27 -1.22
CA LEU A 160 7.14 1.51 -0.32
C LEU A 160 6.79 0.02 -0.33
N ALA A 161 5.50 -0.32 -0.30
CA ALA A 161 5.07 -1.71 -0.38
C ALA A 161 5.59 -2.42 -1.63
N LYS A 162 5.45 -1.79 -2.80
CA LYS A 162 5.98 -2.34 -4.05
C LYS A 162 7.50 -2.43 -4.06
N LEU A 163 8.19 -1.42 -3.57
CA LEU A 163 9.65 -1.44 -3.47
C LEU A 163 10.15 -2.60 -2.60
N MET A 164 9.47 -2.87 -1.48
CA MET A 164 9.79 -4.01 -0.61
C MET A 164 9.48 -5.36 -1.28
N GLN A 165 8.35 -5.49 -2.02
CA GLN A 165 8.06 -6.69 -2.80
C GLN A 165 9.11 -6.95 -3.89
N GLU A 166 9.49 -5.92 -4.66
CA GLU A 166 10.53 -6.01 -5.68
C GLU A 166 11.90 -6.39 -5.07
N LEU A 167 12.21 -5.83 -3.89
CA LEU A 167 13.41 -6.19 -3.15
C LEU A 167 13.39 -7.64 -2.66
N GLN A 168 12.25 -8.14 -2.19
CA GLN A 168 12.12 -9.53 -1.76
C GLN A 168 12.26 -10.49 -2.96
N LYS A 169 11.73 -10.12 -4.13
CA LYS A 169 11.76 -10.90 -5.37
C LYS A 169 13.15 -10.97 -6.00
N HIS A 170 13.91 -9.88 -5.96
CA HIS A 170 15.21 -9.76 -6.65
C HIS A 170 16.43 -9.72 -5.71
N GLY A 171 16.20 -9.56 -4.41
CA GLY A 171 17.24 -9.44 -3.40
C GLY A 171 17.90 -10.77 -3.05
N LYS A 172 19.14 -10.70 -2.54
CA LYS A 172 19.90 -11.87 -2.05
C LYS A 172 19.63 -12.19 -0.58
N VAL A 173 18.99 -11.27 0.14
CA VAL A 173 18.71 -11.40 1.57
C VAL A 173 17.30 -11.97 1.72
N HIS A 174 17.18 -13.08 2.45
CA HIS A 174 15.88 -13.67 2.78
C HIS A 174 15.25 -12.95 3.98
N PHE A 175 14.05 -12.43 3.79
CA PHE A 175 13.22 -11.78 4.81
C PHE A 175 11.74 -11.94 4.44
N ASP A 176 10.87 -11.82 5.44
CA ASP A 176 9.43 -11.91 5.30
C ASP A 176 8.78 -10.53 5.35
N LEU A 177 7.65 -10.38 4.64
CA LEU A 177 6.88 -9.15 4.58
C LEU A 177 5.46 -9.36 5.08
N VAL A 178 4.97 -8.41 5.86
CA VAL A 178 3.56 -8.30 6.26
C VAL A 178 3.08 -6.89 5.89
N PHE A 179 2.09 -6.77 5.02
CA PHE A 179 1.55 -5.47 4.63
C PHE A 179 0.37 -5.11 5.54
N LEU A 180 0.64 -4.24 6.51
CA LEU A 180 -0.30 -3.97 7.59
C LEU A 180 -1.02 -2.65 7.33
N CYS A 181 -2.35 -2.68 7.27
CA CYS A 181 -3.18 -1.48 7.14
C CYS A 181 -4.13 -1.39 8.33
N MET A 182 -4.22 -0.22 8.94
CA MET A 182 -5.18 0.04 10.00
C MET A 182 -6.28 0.92 9.46
N ASN A 183 -7.52 0.47 9.59
CA ASN A 183 -8.70 1.28 9.34
C ASN A 183 -9.05 2.03 10.65
N PRO A 184 -8.83 3.35 10.72
CA PRO A 184 -9.11 4.20 11.89
C PRO A 184 -10.59 4.58 12.05
N GLY A 185 -11.46 4.12 11.14
CA GLY A 185 -12.83 4.63 10.93
C GLY A 185 -13.01 5.39 9.62
N TYR A 186 -12.36 4.99 8.52
CA TYR A 186 -12.63 5.55 7.20
C TYR A 186 -14.08 5.32 6.78
N ASN A 187 -14.66 6.26 6.03
CA ASN A 187 -15.92 5.99 5.33
C ASN A 187 -15.72 4.91 4.25
N GLU A 188 -16.82 4.32 3.79
CA GLU A 188 -16.79 3.19 2.83
C GLU A 188 -16.08 3.54 1.52
N GLU A 189 -16.21 4.78 1.03
CA GLU A 189 -15.58 5.24 -0.20
C GLU A 189 -14.05 5.29 -0.07
N ASN A 190 -13.54 5.98 0.96
CA ASN A 190 -12.11 6.07 1.24
C ASN A 190 -11.50 4.69 1.49
N TRP A 191 -12.20 3.83 2.23
CA TRP A 191 -11.74 2.46 2.47
C TRP A 191 -11.71 1.64 1.17
N SER A 192 -12.69 1.82 0.29
CA SER A 192 -12.73 1.19 -1.03
C SER A 192 -11.56 1.64 -1.92
N ILE A 193 -11.17 2.92 -1.88
CA ILE A 193 -9.99 3.42 -2.61
C ILE A 193 -8.71 2.73 -2.12
N VAL A 194 -8.52 2.56 -0.81
CA VAL A 194 -7.35 1.86 -0.25
C VAL A 194 -7.31 0.41 -0.72
N GLN A 195 -8.43 -0.31 -0.61
CA GLN A 195 -8.53 -1.71 -1.04
C GLN A 195 -8.31 -1.87 -2.55
N ASN A 196 -8.89 -0.97 -3.36
CA ASN A 196 -8.75 -1.00 -4.82
C ASN A 196 -7.30 -0.77 -5.25
N ASN A 197 -6.61 0.20 -4.64
CA ASN A 197 -5.18 0.40 -4.92
C ASN A 197 -4.35 -0.83 -4.54
N ALA A 198 -4.59 -1.41 -3.37
CA ALA A 198 -3.87 -2.61 -2.98
C ALA A 198 -4.12 -3.78 -3.94
N ARG A 199 -5.36 -3.92 -4.45
CA ARG A 199 -5.70 -4.91 -5.47
C ARG A 199 -4.94 -4.66 -6.78
N ILE A 200 -4.96 -3.42 -7.28
CA ILE A 200 -4.22 -2.99 -8.50
C ILE A 200 -2.71 -3.20 -8.36
N LEU A 201 -2.18 -3.02 -7.16
CA LEU A 201 -0.77 -3.14 -6.85
C LEU A 201 -0.35 -4.57 -6.48
N GLY A 202 -1.28 -5.52 -6.36
CA GLY A 202 -0.99 -6.88 -5.91
C GLY A 202 -0.40 -6.93 -4.49
N ILE A 203 -0.85 -6.05 -3.59
CA ILE A 203 -0.39 -5.98 -2.20
C ILE A 203 -1.33 -6.85 -1.34
N PRO A 204 -0.84 -7.93 -0.69
CA PRO A 204 -1.65 -8.75 0.20
C PRO A 204 -1.85 -8.05 1.54
N LEU A 205 -2.86 -7.16 1.59
CA LEU A 205 -3.18 -6.38 2.78
C LEU A 205 -3.69 -7.25 3.93
N THR A 206 -3.07 -7.08 5.09
CA THR A 206 -3.61 -7.48 6.40
C THR A 206 -4.20 -6.24 7.06
N SER A 207 -5.53 -6.13 7.02
CA SER A 207 -6.26 -5.01 7.62
C SER A 207 -6.80 -5.32 9.01
N PHE A 208 -6.93 -4.30 9.86
CA PHE A 208 -7.66 -4.36 11.12
C PHE A 208 -8.30 -3.00 11.44
N ASP A 209 -9.41 -3.03 12.16
CA ASP A 209 -10.16 -1.83 12.52
C ASP A 209 -9.72 -1.25 13.87
N SER A 210 -9.96 0.04 14.07
CA SER A 210 -9.75 0.77 15.31
C SER A 210 -10.70 1.97 15.38
N GLU A 211 -11.02 2.44 16.59
CA GLU A 211 -11.96 3.54 16.83
C GLU A 211 -11.25 4.90 17.03
N ILE A 212 -10.05 5.07 16.44
CA ILE A 212 -9.21 6.25 16.69
C ILE A 212 -9.91 7.54 16.26
N PHE A 213 -10.62 7.53 15.13
CA PHE A 213 -11.29 8.73 14.66
C PHE A 213 -12.42 9.19 15.59
N ASP A 214 -13.12 8.25 16.23
CA ASP A 214 -14.16 8.60 17.20
C ASP A 214 -13.54 9.14 18.49
N VAL A 215 -12.47 8.51 19.01
CA VAL A 215 -11.76 9.00 20.20
C VAL A 215 -11.17 10.40 20.01
N VAL A 216 -10.68 10.71 18.81
CA VAL A 216 -9.99 11.98 18.54
C VAL A 216 -10.95 13.11 18.18
N ALA A 217 -12.19 12.80 17.78
CA ALA A 217 -13.18 13.79 17.34
C ALA A 217 -13.48 14.84 18.41
N ASP A 218 -13.53 14.44 19.68
CA ASP A 218 -13.90 15.31 20.81
C ASP A 218 -12.72 16.02 21.47
N ILE A 219 -11.51 15.95 20.86
CA ILE A 219 -10.30 16.47 21.47
C ILE A 219 -10.02 17.92 21.03
N PRO A 220 -10.07 18.90 21.96
CA PRO A 220 -9.98 20.31 21.60
C PRO A 220 -8.57 20.78 21.22
N LYS A 221 -7.50 20.10 21.68
CA LYS A 221 -6.11 20.50 21.42
C LYS A 221 -5.30 19.39 20.76
N SER A 222 -4.65 19.74 19.65
CA SER A 222 -3.71 18.88 18.92
C SER A 222 -4.25 17.49 18.53
N PRO A 223 -5.49 17.37 18.00
CA PRO A 223 -6.11 16.08 17.66
C PRO A 223 -5.25 15.26 16.69
N CYS A 224 -4.64 15.91 15.70
CA CYS A 224 -3.75 15.26 14.72
C CYS A 224 -2.51 14.61 15.37
N TYR A 225 -1.94 15.24 16.41
CA TYR A 225 -0.79 14.67 17.12
C TYR A 225 -1.17 13.41 17.88
N LEU A 226 -2.31 13.43 18.59
CA LEU A 226 -2.79 12.26 19.32
C LEU A 226 -3.16 11.13 18.36
N CYS A 227 -3.89 11.44 17.28
CA CYS A 227 -4.22 10.47 16.23
C CYS A 227 -2.96 9.77 15.73
N ALA A 228 -1.94 10.54 15.29
CA ALA A 228 -0.69 9.98 14.81
C ALA A 228 0.03 9.11 15.86
N ARG A 229 -0.03 9.48 17.15
CA ARG A 229 0.54 8.69 18.25
C ARG A 229 -0.21 7.38 18.47
N MET A 230 -1.54 7.41 18.50
CA MET A 230 -2.39 6.22 18.65
C MET A 230 -2.22 5.27 17.46
N ARG A 231 -2.25 5.80 16.23
CA ARG A 231 -2.03 5.00 15.02
C ARG A 231 -0.73 4.20 15.10
N ARG A 232 0.38 4.83 15.51
CA ARG A 232 1.66 4.13 15.70
C ARG A 232 1.54 3.04 16.76
N GLY A 233 0.94 3.33 17.91
CA GLY A 233 0.76 2.34 18.98
C GLY A 233 0.05 1.07 18.50
N TYR A 234 -1.10 1.21 17.84
CA TYR A 234 -1.87 0.09 17.30
C TYR A 234 -1.11 -0.68 16.21
N LEU A 235 -0.54 0.02 15.23
CA LEU A 235 0.25 -0.60 14.15
C LEU A 235 1.42 -1.40 14.72
N TYR A 236 2.11 -0.86 15.74
CA TYR A 236 3.32 -1.47 16.29
C TYR A 236 2.98 -2.67 17.17
N SER A 237 1.90 -2.60 17.96
CA SER A 237 1.37 -3.74 18.71
C SER A 237 1.01 -4.88 17.77
N ARG A 238 0.25 -4.57 16.71
CA ARG A 238 -0.20 -5.57 15.76
C ARG A 238 0.94 -6.18 14.97
N ALA A 239 1.95 -5.39 14.60
CA ALA A 239 3.17 -5.90 13.98
C ALA A 239 3.91 -6.90 14.89
N LYS A 240 4.01 -6.59 16.20
CA LYS A 240 4.62 -7.47 17.20
C LYS A 240 3.84 -8.78 17.36
N GLU A 241 2.52 -8.73 17.43
CA GLU A 241 1.65 -9.92 17.48
C GLU A 241 1.83 -10.84 16.26
N LEU A 242 2.08 -10.25 15.09
CA LEU A 242 2.36 -10.99 13.87
C LEU A 242 3.82 -11.49 13.79
N GLY A 243 4.61 -11.29 14.85
CA GLY A 243 6.00 -11.73 14.95
C GLY A 243 6.99 -10.89 14.14
N CYS A 244 6.62 -9.66 13.76
CA CYS A 244 7.54 -8.76 13.07
C CYS A 244 8.57 -8.20 14.04
N ASN A 245 9.83 -8.11 13.61
CA ASN A 245 10.90 -7.43 14.35
C ASN A 245 11.22 -6.04 13.77
N LYS A 246 10.65 -5.69 12.61
CA LYS A 246 10.84 -4.37 11.98
C LYS A 246 9.54 -3.78 11.46
N ILE A 247 9.50 -2.46 11.42
CA ILE A 247 8.41 -1.68 10.80
C ILE A 247 9.00 -0.73 9.76
N ALA A 248 8.58 -0.89 8.51
CA ALA A 248 8.96 -0.04 7.40
C ALA A 248 7.96 1.09 7.22
N LEU A 249 8.47 2.33 7.18
CA LEU A 249 7.68 3.56 7.07
C LEU A 249 8.04 4.31 5.78
N GLY A 250 7.02 4.82 5.08
CA GLY A 250 7.14 5.50 3.78
C GLY A 250 7.67 6.93 3.82
N HIS A 251 8.56 7.26 4.77
CA HIS A 251 9.18 8.58 4.83
C HIS A 251 10.21 8.73 3.72
N HIS A 252 10.10 9.80 2.95
CA HIS A 252 10.95 10.09 1.80
C HIS A 252 12.00 11.18 2.12
N PHE A 253 12.91 11.45 1.19
CA PHE A 253 14.00 12.43 1.35
C PHE A 253 13.49 13.81 1.81
N ASP A 254 12.42 14.31 1.20
CA ASP A 254 11.85 15.61 1.55
C ASP A 254 11.34 15.65 3.02
N ASP A 255 10.79 14.55 3.57
CA ASP A 255 10.39 14.50 4.99
C ASP A 255 11.60 14.68 5.92
N VAL A 256 12.77 14.17 5.52
CA VAL A 256 14.02 14.28 6.28
C VAL A 256 14.48 15.74 6.30
N VAL A 257 14.52 16.39 5.13
CA VAL A 257 14.91 17.80 4.99
C VAL A 257 13.95 18.71 5.76
N GLU A 258 12.65 18.50 5.62
CA GLU A 258 11.62 19.23 6.37
C GLU A 258 11.82 19.05 7.88
N THR A 259 12.15 17.85 8.35
CA THR A 259 12.39 17.58 9.78
C THR A 259 13.62 18.32 10.30
N VAL A 260 14.71 18.36 9.53
CA VAL A 260 15.94 19.12 9.89
C VAL A 260 15.61 20.60 10.04
N LEU A 261 14.93 21.19 9.06
CA LEU A 261 14.54 22.60 9.11
C LEU A 261 13.58 22.90 10.26
N MET A 262 12.60 22.02 10.51
CA MET A 262 11.71 22.17 11.65
C MET A 262 12.47 22.18 12.99
N GLY A 263 13.45 21.29 13.14
CA GLY A 263 14.32 21.22 14.31
C GLY A 263 15.07 22.53 14.52
N MET A 264 15.73 23.01 13.47
CA MET A 264 16.55 24.22 13.52
C MET A 264 15.72 25.48 13.77
N LEU A 265 14.63 25.67 13.02
CA LEU A 265 13.89 26.93 12.98
C LEU A 265 12.84 27.07 14.09
N PHE A 266 12.30 25.96 14.59
CA PHE A 266 11.21 26.01 15.58
C PHE A 266 11.50 25.32 16.91
N ALA A 267 12.52 24.46 16.98
CA ALA A 267 12.88 23.76 18.20
C ALA A 267 14.29 24.12 18.71
N GLY A 268 15.04 24.96 17.99
CA GLY A 268 16.37 25.41 18.39
C GLY A 268 17.41 24.28 18.47
N LYS A 269 17.20 23.19 17.72
CA LYS A 269 18.05 22.00 17.78
C LYS A 269 18.41 21.49 16.39
N PHE A 270 19.63 21.00 16.24
CA PHE A 270 20.06 20.32 15.02
C PHE A 270 19.87 18.81 15.18
N GLU A 271 18.78 18.28 14.63
CA GLU A 271 18.48 16.85 14.61
C GLU A 271 17.98 16.45 13.22
N THR A 272 18.29 15.22 12.82
CA THR A 272 17.77 14.63 11.57
C THR A 272 16.79 13.51 11.88
N MET A 273 15.93 13.20 10.91
CA MET A 273 15.13 11.99 10.98
C MET A 273 16.05 10.79 10.71
N MET A 274 16.36 9.96 11.71
CA MET A 274 17.27 8.82 11.51
C MET A 274 16.73 7.79 10.50
N PRO A 275 17.57 7.10 9.71
CA PRO A 275 17.11 6.10 8.74
C PRO A 275 16.60 4.80 9.40
N LYS A 276 17.14 4.45 10.58
CA LYS A 276 16.64 3.38 11.44
C LYS A 276 16.74 3.73 12.92
N LEU A 277 15.85 3.19 13.76
CA LEU A 277 15.77 3.46 15.19
C LEU A 277 15.25 2.23 15.95
N HIS A 278 15.71 2.00 17.18
CA HIS A 278 15.04 1.08 18.10
C HIS A 278 13.77 1.74 18.65
N SER A 279 12.69 0.97 18.73
CA SER A 279 11.44 1.42 19.34
C SER A 279 11.63 1.55 20.86
N LYS A 280 11.32 2.73 21.42
CA LYS A 280 11.36 2.97 22.88
C LYS A 280 10.26 2.21 23.63
N ASN A 281 9.16 1.89 22.95
CA ASN A 281 7.94 1.35 23.59
C ASN A 281 7.69 -0.12 23.28
N PHE A 282 8.41 -0.70 22.32
CA PHE A 282 8.24 -2.08 21.88
C PHE A 282 9.61 -2.74 21.79
N GLU A 283 10.01 -3.41 22.86
CA GLU A 283 11.29 -4.12 22.93
C GLU A 283 11.46 -5.08 21.75
N GLY A 284 12.66 -5.09 21.17
CA GLY A 284 13.02 -5.90 20.00
C GLY A 284 12.53 -5.38 18.65
N MET A 285 11.76 -4.28 18.62
CA MET A 285 11.24 -3.69 17.37
C MET A 285 12.13 -2.57 16.84
N GLU A 286 12.49 -2.63 15.56
CA GLU A 286 13.18 -1.53 14.85
C GLU A 286 12.23 -0.82 13.88
N LEU A 287 12.39 0.51 13.76
CA LEU A 287 11.75 1.33 12.74
C LEU A 287 12.75 1.57 11.62
N ILE A 288 12.36 1.34 10.37
CA ILE A 288 13.20 1.58 9.20
C ILE A 288 12.51 2.49 8.19
N ARG A 289 13.30 3.30 7.46
CA ARG A 289 12.82 4.25 6.45
C ARG A 289 13.51 3.99 5.11
N PRO A 290 13.07 2.99 4.33
CA PRO A 290 13.77 2.60 3.11
C PRO A 290 13.75 3.63 1.98
N MET A 291 12.81 4.57 1.99
CA MET A 291 12.71 5.64 0.99
C MET A 291 13.56 6.87 1.32
N TYR A 292 14.55 6.74 2.22
CA TYR A 292 15.35 7.83 2.77
C TYR A 292 16.01 8.77 1.73
N PHE A 293 16.34 8.24 0.55
CA PHE A 293 16.95 8.99 -0.56
C PHE A 293 16.00 9.22 -1.75
N VAL A 294 14.75 8.76 -1.68
CA VAL A 294 13.75 8.94 -2.75
C VAL A 294 13.09 10.31 -2.58
N HIS A 295 13.01 11.11 -3.63
CA HIS A 295 12.35 12.41 -3.56
C HIS A 295 10.84 12.29 -3.74
N GLU A 296 10.06 13.18 -3.11
CA GLU A 296 8.58 13.16 -3.21
C GLU A 296 8.09 13.38 -4.66
N HIS A 297 8.78 14.22 -5.43
CA HIS A 297 8.40 14.47 -6.83
C HIS A 297 8.49 13.19 -7.69
N ASP A 298 9.43 12.29 -7.39
CA ASP A 298 9.55 10.99 -8.06
C ASP A 298 8.43 10.04 -7.66
N VAL A 299 7.99 10.08 -6.40
CA VAL A 299 6.82 9.31 -5.93
C VAL A 299 5.55 9.78 -6.65
N LYS A 300 5.37 11.10 -6.79
CA LYS A 300 4.26 11.71 -7.55
C LYS A 300 4.32 11.33 -9.03
N ALA A 301 5.50 11.44 -9.64
CA ALA A 301 5.70 11.04 -11.04
C ALA A 301 5.34 9.57 -11.26
N TRP A 302 5.77 8.65 -10.38
CA TRP A 302 5.41 7.24 -10.45
C TRP A 302 3.90 7.00 -10.31
N ARG A 303 3.23 7.69 -9.38
CA ARG A 303 1.77 7.64 -9.22
C ARG A 303 1.08 8.06 -10.52
N ASP A 304 1.48 9.19 -11.08
CA ASP A 304 0.84 9.81 -12.24
C ASP A 304 1.04 8.97 -13.50
N TYR A 305 2.25 8.45 -13.71
CA TYR A 305 2.58 7.54 -14.82
C TYR A 305 1.75 6.25 -14.81
N ASN A 306 1.42 5.74 -13.62
CA ASN A 306 0.64 4.51 -13.47
C ASN A 306 -0.87 4.75 -13.28
N HIS A 307 -1.31 6.01 -13.39
CA HIS A 307 -2.71 6.43 -13.21
C HIS A 307 -3.32 5.90 -11.90
N LEU A 308 -2.60 6.10 -10.80
CA LEU A 308 -3.01 5.66 -9.46
C LEU A 308 -3.63 6.82 -8.67
N HIS A 309 -4.73 6.54 -7.99
CA HIS A 309 -5.45 7.53 -7.18
C HIS A 309 -5.44 7.10 -5.72
N PHE A 310 -4.72 7.82 -4.87
CA PHE A 310 -4.58 7.49 -3.46
C PHE A 310 -5.38 8.44 -2.59
N ILE A 311 -5.84 7.96 -1.44
CA ILE A 311 -6.46 8.85 -0.44
C ILE A 311 -5.40 9.79 0.14
N GLN A 312 -5.82 11.00 0.49
CA GLN A 312 -5.09 11.83 1.45
C GLN A 312 -5.51 11.44 2.87
N CYS A 313 -5.01 12.13 3.90
CA CYS A 313 -5.53 11.94 5.25
C CYS A 313 -7.04 12.24 5.21
N ALA A 314 -7.86 11.20 5.32
CA ALA A 314 -9.31 11.27 5.17
C ALA A 314 -9.97 11.02 6.54
N CYS A 315 -9.74 11.93 7.49
CA CYS A 315 -10.50 11.96 8.73
C CYS A 315 -11.64 12.97 8.63
N ARG A 316 -12.68 12.82 9.46
CA ARG A 316 -13.83 13.75 9.53
C ARG A 316 -13.39 15.22 9.70
N PHE A 317 -12.25 15.43 10.39
CA PHE A 317 -11.65 16.75 10.59
C PHE A 317 -11.10 17.36 9.29
N THR A 318 -10.43 16.57 8.44
CA THR A 318 -9.91 17.03 7.15
C THR A 318 -11.00 17.16 6.09
N GLU A 319 -12.05 16.35 6.14
CA GLU A 319 -13.22 16.47 5.26
C GLU A 319 -14.01 17.77 5.54
N ASN A 320 -14.16 18.16 6.81
CA ASN A 320 -14.77 19.45 7.19
C ASN A 320 -13.86 20.67 6.94
N CYS A 321 -12.55 20.47 6.82
CA CYS A 321 -11.61 21.54 6.44
C CYS A 321 -11.47 21.71 4.92
N ALA A 322 -11.80 20.70 4.10
CA ALA A 322 -11.80 20.85 2.65
C ALA A 322 -12.88 21.83 2.14
N THR A 323 -13.92 22.07 2.94
CA THR A 323 -15.03 22.99 2.66
C THR A 323 -14.94 24.32 3.41
N ALA A 324 -13.99 24.47 4.35
CA ALA A 324 -13.78 25.68 5.11
C ALA A 324 -12.36 26.18 4.92
N ASP A 325 -12.23 27.34 4.27
CA ASP A 325 -11.01 28.12 4.03
C ASP A 325 -10.40 28.67 5.34
N ASN A 326 -10.14 27.78 6.29
CA ASN A 326 -9.51 28.04 7.58
C ASN A 326 -8.28 27.15 7.70
N GLY A 327 -7.28 27.48 6.89
CA GLY A 327 -5.95 26.90 6.91
C GLY A 327 -5.35 26.92 8.31
N LYS A 328 -5.26 25.75 8.94
CA LYS A 328 -4.15 25.47 9.85
C LYS A 328 -3.05 24.86 9.01
N GLU A 329 -2.29 25.73 8.35
CA GLU A 329 -1.04 25.35 7.71
C GLU A 329 -0.18 24.61 8.75
N SER A 330 0.13 23.36 8.46
CA SER A 330 1.06 22.58 9.28
C SER A 330 2.43 23.21 9.13
N ARG A 331 3.22 23.32 10.22
CA ARG A 331 4.64 23.73 10.14
C ARG A 331 5.43 22.96 9.08
N ARG A 332 5.00 21.72 8.77
CA ARG A 332 5.56 20.91 7.70
C ARG A 332 5.25 21.47 6.30
N ALA A 333 4.03 21.96 6.09
CA ALA A 333 3.66 22.66 4.85
C ALA A 333 4.48 23.94 4.67
N ASP A 334 4.69 24.71 5.75
CA ASP A 334 5.54 25.90 5.71
C ASP A 334 6.98 25.56 5.31
N MET A 335 7.56 24.50 5.89
CA MET A 335 8.92 24.05 5.52
C MET A 335 9.00 23.56 4.08
N LYS A 336 7.96 22.90 3.60
CA LYS A 336 7.88 22.47 2.20
C LYS A 336 7.89 23.66 1.25
N ALA A 337 7.04 24.66 1.51
CA ALA A 337 7.01 25.90 0.74
C ALA A 337 8.36 26.63 0.81
N LEU A 338 8.98 26.68 1.99
CA LEU A 338 10.31 27.28 2.17
C LEU A 338 11.38 26.57 1.34
N VAL A 339 11.44 25.24 1.36
CA VAL A 339 12.40 24.46 0.56
C VAL A 339 12.19 24.73 -0.93
N GLU A 340 10.94 24.84 -1.38
CA GLU A 340 10.61 25.13 -2.77
C GLU A 340 11.06 26.54 -3.20
N GLU A 341 10.88 27.55 -2.35
CA GLU A 341 11.44 28.89 -2.59
C GLU A 341 12.97 28.89 -2.62
N LEU A 342 13.62 28.14 -1.73
CA LEU A 342 15.08 28.02 -1.72
C LEU A 342 15.61 27.32 -2.97
N ARG A 343 14.91 26.29 -3.48
CA ARG A 343 15.27 25.57 -4.72
C ARG A 343 15.32 26.49 -5.95
N LYS A 344 14.53 27.57 -5.96
CA LYS A 344 14.58 28.58 -7.05
C LYS A 344 15.92 29.33 -7.09
N LYS A 345 16.60 29.45 -5.95
CA LYS A 345 17.91 30.13 -5.85
C LYS A 345 19.08 29.16 -6.05
N ASP A 346 18.99 27.97 -5.44
CA ASP A 346 19.96 26.89 -5.63
C ASP A 346 19.24 25.55 -5.74
N PRO A 347 19.28 24.88 -6.92
CA PRO A 347 18.68 23.57 -7.13
C PRO A 347 19.21 22.46 -6.20
N ASN A 348 20.35 22.66 -5.53
CA ASN A 348 20.96 21.67 -4.64
C ASN A 348 20.69 21.94 -3.15
N VAL A 349 19.87 22.93 -2.80
CA VAL A 349 19.72 23.38 -1.41
C VAL A 349 19.27 22.27 -0.45
N ASP A 350 18.35 21.40 -0.89
CA ASP A 350 17.83 20.29 -0.10
C ASP A 350 18.89 19.20 0.12
N ARG A 351 19.71 18.92 -0.90
CA ARG A 351 20.90 18.06 -0.78
C ARG A 351 21.95 18.64 0.14
N ASN A 352 22.16 19.95 0.11
CA ASN A 352 23.10 20.62 1.00
C ASN A 352 22.62 20.54 2.46
N ILE A 353 21.32 20.78 2.71
CA ILE A 353 20.71 20.60 4.04
C ILE A 353 20.88 19.15 4.52
N PHE A 354 20.57 18.18 3.66
CA PHE A 354 20.75 16.77 4.01
C PHE A 354 22.22 16.42 4.29
N HIS A 355 23.15 16.83 3.43
CA HIS A 355 24.58 16.55 3.57
C HIS A 355 25.16 17.16 4.85
N ALA A 356 24.66 18.32 5.28
CA ALA A 356 25.04 18.94 6.55
C ALA A 356 24.78 18.03 7.76
N THR A 357 23.84 17.09 7.68
CA THR A 357 23.59 16.11 8.76
C THR A 357 24.71 15.07 8.91
N THR A 358 25.52 14.87 7.87
CA THR A 358 26.64 13.91 7.87
C THR A 358 28.00 14.60 7.91
N ASN A 359 28.08 15.86 7.46
CA ASN A 359 29.30 16.64 7.40
C ASN A 359 29.38 17.63 8.58
N VAL A 360 29.46 17.10 9.80
CA VAL A 360 29.50 17.90 11.03
C VAL A 360 30.90 17.93 11.61
N SER A 361 31.47 19.13 11.76
CA SER A 361 32.71 19.35 12.49
C SER A 361 32.41 19.62 13.96
N LEU A 362 32.62 18.61 14.81
CA LEU A 362 32.45 18.76 16.27
C LEU A 362 33.44 19.75 16.91
N LYS A 363 34.50 20.14 16.20
CA LYS A 363 35.45 21.18 16.67
C LYS A 363 34.88 22.59 16.56
N THR A 364 33.88 22.78 15.72
CA THR A 364 33.28 24.10 15.46
C THR A 364 31.87 24.20 16.04
N MET A 365 31.47 23.22 16.87
CA MET A 365 30.23 23.26 17.62
C MET A 365 30.44 23.92 18.98
N ILE A 366 29.60 24.89 19.33
CA ILE A 366 29.61 25.54 20.65
C ILE A 366 29.30 24.50 21.75
N GLY A 367 28.39 23.58 21.47
CA GLY A 367 28.12 22.45 22.34
C GLY A 367 27.29 21.39 21.64
N TYR A 368 27.28 20.19 22.19
CA TYR A 368 26.45 19.05 21.76
C TYR A 368 26.28 18.09 22.94
N HIS A 369 25.29 17.21 22.87
CA HIS A 369 25.01 16.28 23.97
C HIS A 369 24.61 14.89 23.47
N THR A 370 24.75 13.92 24.35
CA THR A 370 24.16 12.58 24.25
C THR A 370 23.02 12.46 25.27
N ASP A 371 22.47 11.24 25.44
CA ASP A 371 21.53 10.97 26.52
C ASP A 371 22.22 10.90 27.91
N GLU A 372 23.55 10.79 27.94
CA GLU A 372 24.33 10.54 29.17
C GLU A 372 25.20 11.73 29.62
N TRP A 373 25.63 12.57 28.67
CA TRP A 373 26.55 13.69 28.93
C TRP A 373 26.38 14.82 27.93
N GLU A 374 26.82 16.01 28.34
CA GLU A 374 26.86 17.21 27.52
C GLU A 374 28.32 17.65 27.33
N TYR A 375 28.62 18.28 26.20
CA TYR A 375 29.91 18.89 25.90
C TYR A 375 29.73 20.35 25.51
N SER A 376 30.58 21.19 26.07
CA SER A 376 30.83 22.56 25.68
C SER A 376 32.21 22.68 25.05
N PHE A 377 32.36 23.57 24.08
CA PHE A 377 33.70 23.91 23.55
C PHE A 377 34.67 24.42 24.62
N LEU A 378 34.17 24.84 25.79
CA LEU A 378 34.96 25.27 26.94
C LEU A 378 35.57 24.09 27.72
N ASP A 379 35.03 22.88 27.57
CA ASP A 379 35.46 21.73 28.38
C ASP A 379 36.90 21.31 28.07
N ASP A 380 37.38 21.55 26.85
CA ASP A 380 38.74 21.25 26.38
C ASP A 380 39.46 22.47 25.80
N TYR A 381 38.97 23.69 26.03
CA TYR A 381 39.48 24.91 25.38
C TYR A 381 40.96 25.19 25.66
N ASP A 382 41.39 25.01 26.92
CA ASP A 382 42.77 25.24 27.34
C ASP A 382 43.68 24.02 27.12
N GLU A 383 43.11 22.87 26.76
CA GLU A 383 43.81 21.61 26.57
C GLU A 383 44.18 21.41 25.09
N LYS A 384 45.43 21.75 24.72
CA LYS A 384 45.94 21.72 23.34
C LYS A 384 45.81 20.37 22.61
N ASP A 385 45.65 19.25 23.34
CA ASP A 385 45.63 17.88 22.82
C ASP A 385 44.59 16.96 23.50
N ALA A 386 43.52 17.50 24.10
CA ALA A 386 42.51 16.69 24.79
C ALA A 386 41.88 15.64 23.87
N VAL A 387 41.87 14.38 24.34
CA VAL A 387 41.12 13.32 23.68
C VAL A 387 39.65 13.52 24.00
N LYS A 388 38.88 13.94 22.98
CA LYS A 388 37.44 14.17 23.12
C LYS A 388 36.73 12.91 23.67
N PRO A 389 35.82 13.05 24.66
CA PRO A 389 35.04 11.93 25.17
C PRO A 389 34.37 11.16 24.03
N GLY A 390 34.55 9.83 24.01
CA GLY A 390 33.93 8.94 23.01
C GLY A 390 34.70 8.73 21.70
N PHE A 391 35.86 9.36 21.48
CA PHE A 391 36.69 9.09 20.29
C PHE A 391 37.71 7.97 20.53
N SER A 392 37.36 6.72 20.24
CA SER A 392 38.36 5.72 19.84
C SER A 392 38.80 6.09 18.41
N VAL A 393 39.84 6.90 18.29
CA VAL A 393 40.38 7.28 16.98
C VAL A 393 40.77 5.98 16.27
N ARG A 394 40.12 5.64 15.14
CA ARG A 394 40.68 4.71 14.15
C ARG A 394 41.90 5.39 13.53
N ARG A 395 42.99 5.51 14.29
CA ARG A 395 44.25 6.15 13.84
C ARG A 395 44.76 5.47 12.57
N ASP A 396 44.52 4.18 12.45
CA ASP A 396 44.94 3.34 11.33
C ASP A 396 44.37 3.80 9.98
N ALA A 397 43.10 4.25 9.93
CA ALA A 397 42.47 4.65 8.67
C ALA A 397 42.97 6.03 8.17
N VAL A 398 43.26 6.96 9.08
CA VAL A 398 43.81 8.27 8.72
C VAL A 398 45.28 8.14 8.31
N GLU A 399 46.01 7.20 8.90
CA GLU A 399 47.40 6.92 8.55
C GLU A 399 47.52 6.20 7.20
N GLU A 400 46.61 5.28 6.89
CA GLU A 400 46.46 4.66 5.56
C GLU A 400 46.17 5.70 4.47
N ILE A 401 45.25 6.64 4.73
CA ILE A 401 44.91 7.72 3.79
C ILE A 401 46.09 8.69 3.61
N ARG A 402 46.83 9.00 4.69
CA ARG A 402 48.06 9.81 4.60
C ARG A 402 49.18 9.08 3.84
N LYS A 403 49.38 7.78 4.07
CA LYS A 403 50.35 6.95 3.33
C LYS A 403 49.99 6.85 1.84
N ALA A 404 48.70 6.75 1.50
CA ALA A 404 48.22 6.77 0.12
C ALA A 404 48.40 8.13 -0.57
N ALA A 405 48.25 9.23 0.16
CA ALA A 405 48.48 10.58 -0.37
C ALA A 405 49.97 10.89 -0.59
N VAL A 406 50.85 10.41 0.30
CA VAL A 406 52.32 10.56 0.16
C VAL A 406 52.85 9.68 -0.98
N ARG A 407 52.32 8.46 -1.17
CA ARG A 407 52.69 7.60 -2.32
C ARG A 407 52.34 8.21 -3.69
N LYS A 408 51.29 9.03 -3.78
CA LYS A 408 50.92 9.74 -5.02
C LYS A 408 51.75 10.98 -5.31
N GLN A 409 52.47 11.53 -4.32
CA GLN A 409 53.35 12.67 -4.51
C GLN A 409 54.82 12.27 -4.72
N ALA A 410 55.16 11.01 -4.44
CA ALA A 410 56.51 10.48 -4.58
C ALA A 410 56.83 9.89 -5.97
N ASP A 411 55.91 9.96 -6.93
CA ASP A 411 56.15 9.52 -8.30
C ASP A 411 55.89 10.63 -9.33
N PRO A 412 56.82 11.61 -9.44
CA PRO A 412 56.96 12.44 -10.62
C PRO A 412 58.09 11.86 -11.50
N GLY A 413 57.85 10.69 -12.09
CA GLY A 413 58.48 10.30 -13.34
C GLY A 413 59.36 9.06 -13.27
N GLU A 414 58.96 8.05 -14.04
CA GLU A 414 59.81 7.32 -14.97
C GLU A 414 58.92 6.50 -15.93
N GLY A 415 59.13 6.68 -17.25
CA GLY A 415 58.84 5.68 -18.29
C GLY A 415 57.42 5.61 -18.84
#